data_AF-A0A672F5V3-F1
#
_entry.id   AF-A0A672F5V3-F1
#
_cell.length_a   1.000
_cell.length_b   1.000
_cell.length_c   1.000
_cell.angle_alpha   90.00
_cell.angle_beta   90.00
_cell.angle_gamma   90.00
#
_symmetry.space_group_name_H-M   'P 1'
#
loop_
_entity.id
_entity.type
_entity.pdbx_description
1 polymer ?
#
loop_
_entity_poly.entity_id
_entity_poly.type
_entity_poly.pdbx_seq_one_letter_code
_entity_poly.pdbx_strand_id
1 'polypeptide(L)'
;MKVRSSVFASFILIFEVVGIALFLRGFFPVPVKSSFSSKSSLSDQPKEPLAGSAPNSSRLPQPLFKRVVIMLVDALREDFVLGPSGRMYMPYTRHLVEKGSSQSFVAKARPPTVTMPRIKALTTGSIPGFIDVVMNLNSPALLEDNLIWQAKTAGKRIVFYGDDTWVRLFPKHFMEYDGTTSFFVSDYTEVDNNVTRHLDSTLKRDDWDMLILHYLGLDHIGHISGPHSSLIQPKLLEMDDILKKIHSALVSKEAEGSLPYLLVLCGDHGMSETGSHGGSSEPEVNTPLVLISPAFKRKGKQQRGPVVEQVDLTPTLALGLGLPISQNSVGRVIPGVLEETSLRDQLRFLHLNGHQLSCLLKDSVADYEKDPGFEQFRVAEKAHGNWMKLYLEGNTSEVLTNMGKKVLKQYLEALAAMSSALSKQLGKYDMYSMVAGMNWWIIAVLWQSTAHFLLKPSHSDG
;
A
#
# COMPACT_ATOMS: atom_id res chain seq x y z
N MET A 1 30.47 -50.49 -18.49
CA MET A 1 29.54 -49.88 -19.47
C MET A 1 30.03 -48.48 -19.80
N LYS A 2 30.45 -48.21 -21.04
CA LYS A 2 30.79 -46.84 -21.47
C LYS A 2 29.47 -46.10 -21.71
N VAL A 3 29.04 -45.28 -20.76
CA VAL A 3 27.94 -44.33 -20.99
C VAL A 3 28.38 -43.43 -22.14
N ARG A 4 27.60 -43.36 -23.22
CA ARG A 4 27.88 -42.45 -24.34
C ARG A 4 27.97 -41.02 -23.78
N SER A 5 28.99 -40.27 -24.16
CA SER A 5 29.25 -38.90 -23.67
C SER A 5 28.01 -37.99 -23.73
N SER A 6 27.14 -38.19 -24.73
CA SER A 6 25.85 -37.50 -24.87
C SER A 6 24.83 -37.81 -23.78
N VAL A 7 24.76 -39.05 -23.30
CA VAL A 7 23.85 -39.47 -22.21
C VAL A 7 24.32 -38.88 -20.88
N PHE A 8 25.64 -38.85 -20.65
CA PHE A 8 26.21 -38.23 -19.46
C PHE A 8 26.01 -36.70 -19.44
N ALA A 9 26.24 -36.03 -20.58
CA ALA A 9 25.96 -34.60 -20.72
C ALA A 9 24.47 -34.27 -20.50
N SER A 10 23.56 -35.10 -21.03
CA SER A 10 22.12 -34.93 -20.81
C SER A 10 21.74 -35.08 -19.34
N PHE A 11 22.38 -36.01 -18.61
CA PHE A 11 22.15 -36.20 -17.19
C PHE A 11 22.63 -35.00 -16.36
N ILE A 12 23.78 -34.42 -16.71
CA ILE A 12 24.28 -33.20 -16.06
C ILE A 12 23.32 -32.02 -16.29
N LEU A 13 22.87 -31.83 -17.53
CA LEU A 13 21.93 -30.76 -17.86
C LEU A 13 20.62 -30.90 -17.05
N ILE A 14 20.09 -32.12 -16.90
CA ILE A 14 18.91 -32.37 -16.07
C ILE A 14 19.19 -31.98 -14.61
N PHE A 15 20.37 -32.34 -14.07
CA PHE A 15 20.77 -31.98 -12.71
C PHE A 15 20.89 -30.46 -12.51
N GLU A 16 21.43 -29.73 -13.49
CA GLU A 16 21.50 -28.27 -13.46
C GLU A 16 20.10 -27.64 -13.47
N VAL A 17 19.23 -28.10 -14.38
CA VAL A 17 17.86 -27.60 -14.48
C VAL A 17 17.08 -27.86 -13.20
N VAL A 18 17.21 -29.05 -12.60
CA VAL A 18 16.55 -29.35 -11.32
C VAL A 18 17.16 -28.56 -10.17
N GLY A 19 18.48 -28.40 -10.11
CA GLY A 19 19.16 -27.58 -9.11
C GLY A 19 18.71 -26.11 -9.17
N ILE A 20 18.65 -25.54 -10.37
CA ILE A 20 18.11 -24.20 -10.61
C ILE A 20 16.64 -24.13 -10.22
N ALA A 21 15.80 -25.09 -10.62
CA ALA A 21 14.38 -25.10 -10.29
C ALA A 21 14.13 -25.16 -8.77
N LEU A 22 14.90 -25.98 -8.04
CA LEU A 22 14.85 -26.04 -6.57
C LEU A 22 15.31 -24.73 -5.93
N PHE A 23 16.38 -24.14 -6.46
CA PHE A 23 16.85 -22.84 -5.99
C PHE A 23 15.80 -21.76 -6.19
N LEU A 24 15.22 -21.65 -7.40
CA LEU A 24 14.19 -20.67 -7.72
C LEU A 24 12.92 -20.88 -6.89
N ARG A 25 12.51 -22.14 -6.65
CA ARG A 25 11.41 -22.46 -5.72
C ARG A 25 11.68 -21.95 -4.31
N GLY A 26 12.92 -22.07 -3.84
CA GLY A 26 13.30 -21.57 -2.51
C GLY A 26 13.47 -20.06 -2.43
N PHE A 27 13.98 -19.47 -3.51
CA PHE A 27 14.28 -18.04 -3.63
C PHE A 27 13.02 -17.19 -3.83
N PHE A 28 11.99 -17.73 -4.48
CA PHE A 28 10.71 -17.05 -4.63
C PHE A 28 9.69 -17.58 -3.61
N PRO A 29 9.44 -16.86 -2.50
CA PRO A 29 8.47 -17.30 -1.51
C PRO A 29 7.08 -17.50 -2.10
N VAL A 30 6.31 -18.42 -1.51
CA VAL A 30 4.87 -18.55 -1.82
C VAL A 30 4.21 -17.21 -1.50
N PRO A 31 3.53 -16.58 -2.46
CA PRO A 31 2.94 -15.27 -2.24
C PRO A 31 1.84 -15.37 -1.17
N VAL A 32 1.79 -14.37 -0.27
CA VAL A 32 0.66 -14.16 0.65
C VAL A 32 -0.51 -13.67 -0.20
N LYS A 33 -1.24 -14.59 -0.80
CA LYS A 33 -2.39 -14.31 -1.66
C LYS A 33 -3.50 -15.29 -1.32
N SER A 34 -4.66 -14.74 -0.99
CA SER A 34 -5.91 -15.48 -1.09
C SER A 34 -6.14 -15.85 -2.58
N SER A 35 -6.86 -16.95 -2.82
CA SER A 35 -7.10 -17.49 -4.17
C SER A 35 -7.44 -16.38 -5.18
N PHE A 36 -6.75 -16.33 -6.32
CA PHE A 36 -6.86 -15.31 -7.38
C PHE A 36 -8.29 -15.06 -7.91
N SER A 37 -9.28 -15.87 -7.51
CA SER A 37 -10.66 -15.82 -8.00
C SER A 37 -11.66 -15.13 -7.06
N SER A 38 -11.36 -14.89 -5.78
CA SER A 38 -12.28 -14.19 -4.87
C SER A 38 -11.91 -12.71 -4.78
N LYS A 39 -12.91 -11.83 -4.79
CA LYS A 39 -12.77 -10.40 -4.50
C LYS A 39 -13.67 -10.09 -3.31
N SER A 40 -13.24 -9.20 -2.40
CA SER A 40 -14.06 -8.82 -1.25
C SER A 40 -15.39 -8.22 -1.69
N SER A 41 -16.47 -8.54 -0.98
CA SER A 41 -17.80 -7.96 -1.18
C SER A 41 -18.36 -7.39 0.11
N LEU A 42 -19.23 -6.38 0.01
CA LEU A 42 -19.97 -5.85 1.16
C LEU A 42 -20.89 -6.90 1.79
N SER A 43 -21.37 -7.88 1.00
CA SER A 43 -22.19 -8.99 1.49
C SER A 43 -21.45 -9.93 2.44
N ASP A 44 -20.12 -9.97 2.33
CA ASP A 44 -19.28 -10.94 3.01
C ASP A 44 -18.73 -10.38 4.33
N GLN A 45 -19.15 -9.16 4.71
CA GLN A 45 -18.71 -8.53 5.94
C GLN A 45 -19.29 -9.22 7.18
N PRO A 46 -18.48 -9.36 8.24
CA PRO A 46 -18.90 -10.02 9.46
C PRO A 46 -19.99 -9.20 10.15
N LYS A 47 -20.92 -9.88 10.82
CA LYS A 47 -21.93 -9.22 11.67
C LYS A 47 -21.25 -8.42 12.79
N GLU A 48 -21.95 -7.43 13.34
CA GLU A 48 -21.44 -6.67 14.49
C GLU A 48 -21.36 -7.58 15.72
N PRO A 49 -20.24 -7.61 16.46
CA PRO A 49 -20.11 -8.46 17.64
C PRO A 49 -21.17 -8.12 18.69
N LEU A 50 -21.93 -9.13 19.12
CA LEU A 50 -22.93 -9.00 20.17
C LEU A 50 -22.93 -10.26 21.05
N ALA A 51 -22.87 -10.08 22.37
CA ALA A 51 -22.98 -11.18 23.32
C ALA A 51 -24.45 -11.53 23.63
N GLY A 52 -24.92 -12.71 23.22
CA GLY A 52 -26.28 -13.22 23.49
C GLY A 52 -27.19 -13.29 22.25
N SER A 53 -28.48 -13.59 22.47
CA SER A 53 -29.48 -13.81 21.40
C SER A 53 -30.39 -12.58 21.22
N ALA A 54 -30.04 -11.65 20.32
CA ALA A 54 -30.90 -10.55 19.84
C ALA A 54 -30.44 -10.07 18.44
N PRO A 55 -31.27 -9.36 17.66
CA PRO A 55 -31.52 -9.65 16.24
C PRO A 55 -30.36 -9.35 15.28
N ASN A 56 -30.47 -9.95 14.08
CA ASN A 56 -29.62 -9.84 12.88
C ASN A 56 -29.41 -8.40 12.33
N SER A 57 -29.14 -7.40 13.16
CA SER A 57 -28.87 -6.03 12.75
C SER A 57 -27.37 -5.82 12.59
N SER A 58 -26.81 -6.18 11.43
CA SER A 58 -25.44 -5.78 11.07
C SER A 58 -25.44 -4.31 10.62
N ARG A 59 -25.10 -3.39 11.52
CA ARG A 59 -24.89 -1.99 11.12
C ARG A 59 -23.48 -1.82 10.56
N LEU A 60 -23.39 -1.42 9.29
CA LEU A 60 -22.14 -0.94 8.73
C LEU A 60 -21.92 0.53 9.14
N PRO A 61 -20.68 0.92 9.48
CA PRO A 61 -20.36 2.32 9.68
C PRO A 61 -20.70 3.13 8.43
N GLN A 62 -21.15 4.37 8.62
CA GLN A 62 -21.33 5.29 7.51
C GLN A 62 -19.96 5.72 6.95
N PRO A 63 -19.85 5.99 5.64
CA PRO A 63 -18.64 6.57 5.07
C PRO A 63 -18.25 7.86 5.79
N LEU A 64 -16.96 8.01 6.10
CA LEU A 64 -16.40 9.22 6.71
C LEU A 64 -16.27 10.36 5.71
N PHE A 65 -16.00 10.01 4.46
CA PHE A 65 -15.78 10.96 3.39
C PHE A 65 -16.70 10.62 2.24
N LYS A 66 -17.29 11.65 1.63
CA LYS A 66 -18.08 11.44 0.40
C LYS A 66 -17.27 11.66 -0.86
N ARG A 67 -16.21 12.48 -0.78
CA ARG A 67 -15.25 12.70 -1.87
C ARG A 67 -13.82 12.56 -1.39
N VAL A 68 -12.96 12.03 -2.25
CA VAL A 68 -11.52 11.97 -2.01
C VAL A 68 -10.76 12.53 -3.21
N VAL A 69 -9.72 13.32 -2.94
CA VAL A 69 -8.68 13.67 -3.91
C VAL A 69 -7.37 13.07 -3.44
N ILE A 70 -6.73 12.27 -4.28
CA ILE A 70 -5.39 11.72 -4.04
C ILE A 70 -4.42 12.45 -4.96
N MET A 71 -3.55 13.26 -4.37
CA MET A 71 -2.41 13.88 -5.03
C MET A 71 -1.17 13.05 -4.70
N LEU A 72 -0.76 12.22 -5.65
CA LEU A 72 0.46 11.44 -5.60
C LEU A 72 1.58 12.23 -6.31
N VAL A 73 2.69 12.48 -5.63
CA VAL A 73 3.87 13.12 -6.21
C VAL A 73 5.00 12.10 -6.22
N ASP A 74 5.46 11.73 -7.42
CA ASP A 74 6.51 10.73 -7.62
C ASP A 74 7.83 11.19 -6.96
N ALA A 75 8.49 10.25 -6.28
CA ALA A 75 9.72 10.45 -5.53
C ALA A 75 9.69 11.54 -4.42
N LEU A 76 8.51 11.85 -3.88
CA LEU A 76 8.36 12.83 -2.80
C LEU A 76 8.94 12.30 -1.47
N ARG A 77 10.15 12.75 -1.11
CA ARG A 77 10.79 12.48 0.18
C ARG A 77 10.02 13.12 1.34
N GLU A 78 10.01 12.45 2.49
CA GLU A 78 9.35 12.98 3.69
C GLU A 78 9.92 14.34 4.13
N ASP A 79 11.23 14.52 4.03
CA ASP A 79 11.95 15.66 4.58
C ASP A 79 11.72 16.95 3.77
N PHE A 80 11.22 16.82 2.54
CA PHE A 80 10.72 17.93 1.73
C PHE A 80 9.45 18.57 2.31
N VAL A 81 8.71 17.86 3.16
CA VAL A 81 7.44 18.35 3.72
C VAL A 81 7.47 18.42 5.24
N LEU A 82 7.91 17.34 5.88
CA LEU A 82 7.89 17.16 7.33
C LEU A 82 9.24 17.51 7.98
N GLY A 83 10.30 17.60 7.18
CA GLY A 83 11.64 17.99 7.62
C GLY A 83 11.79 19.49 7.90
N PRO A 84 12.96 19.92 8.41
CA PRO A 84 13.21 21.32 8.77
C PRO A 84 13.03 22.30 7.60
N SER A 85 13.36 21.88 6.38
CA SER A 85 13.23 22.67 5.15
C SER A 85 11.83 22.64 4.56
N GLY A 86 10.87 21.93 5.16
CA GLY A 86 9.50 21.84 4.63
C GLY A 86 8.79 23.18 4.50
N ARG A 87 9.14 24.18 5.31
CA ARG A 87 8.63 25.57 5.18
C ARG A 87 9.18 26.31 3.97
N MET A 88 10.36 25.92 3.48
CA MET A 88 10.97 26.50 2.29
C MET A 88 10.43 25.85 1.03
N TYR A 89 10.21 24.54 1.07
CA TYR A 89 9.79 23.75 -0.08
C TYR A 89 8.27 23.72 -0.29
N MET A 90 7.49 23.48 0.77
CA MET A 90 6.03 23.38 0.72
C MET A 90 5.37 24.18 1.86
N PRO A 91 5.49 25.52 1.87
CA PRO A 91 5.03 26.38 2.96
C PRO A 91 3.54 26.25 3.29
N TYR A 92 2.66 26.11 2.30
CA TYR A 92 1.22 25.98 2.50
C TYR A 92 0.86 24.63 3.10
N THR A 93 1.39 23.54 2.54
CA THR A 93 1.24 22.19 3.08
C THR A 93 1.74 22.12 4.51
N ARG A 94 2.91 22.72 4.77
CA ARG A 94 3.46 22.78 6.12
C ARG A 94 2.57 23.57 7.08
N HIS A 95 1.95 24.66 6.63
CA HIS A 95 0.96 25.39 7.41
C HIS A 95 -0.24 24.51 7.78
N LEU A 96 -0.76 23.72 6.84
CA LEU A 96 -1.86 22.78 7.11
C LEU A 96 -1.48 21.68 8.09
N VAL A 97 -0.25 21.16 8.02
CA VAL A 97 0.28 20.18 8.98
C VAL A 97 0.38 20.77 10.39
N GLU A 98 0.85 22.02 10.51
CA GLU A 98 1.10 22.64 11.81
C GLU A 98 -0.15 23.23 12.49
N LYS A 99 -1.15 23.65 11.70
CA LYS A 99 -2.29 24.46 12.19
C LYS A 99 -3.65 24.09 11.59
N GLY A 100 -3.67 23.31 10.52
CA GLY A 100 -4.88 22.95 9.79
C GLY A 100 -5.64 21.78 10.42
N SER A 101 -6.79 21.47 9.84
CA SER A 101 -7.51 20.23 10.09
C SER A 101 -6.86 19.10 9.27
N SER A 102 -5.76 18.56 9.80
CA SER A 102 -4.98 17.54 9.11
C SER A 102 -4.39 16.48 10.05
N GLN A 103 -4.07 15.33 9.47
CA GLN A 103 -3.30 14.25 10.08
C GLN A 103 -2.10 13.97 9.19
N SER A 104 -0.88 14.04 9.74
CA SER A 104 0.36 13.83 8.99
C SER A 104 1.16 12.66 9.54
N PHE A 105 1.79 11.89 8.66
CA PHE A 105 2.57 10.70 8.98
C PHE A 105 3.82 10.60 8.10
N VAL A 106 4.82 9.87 8.58
CA VAL A 106 5.87 9.34 7.70
C VAL A 106 5.41 7.96 7.24
N ALA A 107 5.13 7.81 5.95
CA ALA A 107 4.68 6.55 5.35
C ALA A 107 5.87 5.78 4.77
N LYS A 108 6.10 4.57 5.30
CA LYS A 108 7.17 3.68 4.85
C LYS A 108 6.76 2.88 3.62
N ALA A 109 7.36 3.20 2.49
CA ALA A 109 7.29 2.46 1.23
C ALA A 109 8.31 1.32 1.27
N ARG A 110 7.83 0.09 1.51
CA ARG A 110 8.70 -1.10 1.53
C ARG A 110 9.35 -1.30 0.15
N PRO A 111 10.63 -1.68 0.05
CA PRO A 111 11.26 -1.98 -1.24
C PRO A 111 10.52 -3.09 -2.02
N PRO A 112 10.58 -3.09 -3.37
CA PRO A 112 11.29 -2.13 -4.21
C PRO A 112 10.53 -0.80 -4.31
N THR A 113 11.26 0.31 -4.14
CA THR A 113 10.77 1.70 -4.25
C THR A 113 10.76 2.13 -5.72
N VAL A 114 9.94 1.46 -6.53
CA VAL A 114 9.74 1.74 -7.95
C VAL A 114 8.26 2.04 -8.18
N THR A 115 7.96 3.01 -9.05
CA THR A 115 6.62 3.54 -9.31
C THR A 115 5.53 2.49 -9.47
N MET A 116 5.62 1.58 -10.46
CA MET A 116 4.57 0.59 -10.69
C MET A 116 4.31 -0.34 -9.48
N PRO A 117 5.32 -0.96 -8.85
CA PRO A 117 5.13 -1.70 -7.60
C PRO A 117 4.47 -0.87 -6.49
N ARG A 118 4.84 0.40 -6.34
CA ARG A 118 4.30 1.27 -5.29
C ARG A 118 2.84 1.68 -5.55
N ILE A 119 2.46 1.94 -6.81
CA ILE A 119 1.05 2.13 -7.20
C ILE A 119 0.23 0.89 -6.84
N LYS A 120 0.75 -0.32 -7.10
CA LYS A 120 0.09 -1.56 -6.67
C LYS A 120 -0.07 -1.59 -5.15
N ALA A 121 1.00 -1.34 -4.39
CA ALA A 121 0.94 -1.34 -2.93
C ALA A 121 -0.09 -0.35 -2.36
N LEU A 122 -0.15 0.87 -2.92
CA LEU A 122 -1.08 1.94 -2.53
C LEU A 122 -2.54 1.62 -2.82
N THR A 123 -2.81 0.70 -3.76
CA THR A 123 -4.18 0.37 -4.19
C THR A 123 -4.66 -0.99 -3.69
N THR A 124 -3.76 -1.95 -3.50
CA THR A 124 -4.09 -3.29 -2.98
C THR A 124 -3.94 -3.40 -1.47
N GLY A 125 -3.10 -2.57 -0.85
CA GLY A 125 -2.67 -2.72 0.53
C GLY A 125 -1.74 -3.92 0.76
N SER A 126 -1.22 -4.53 -0.32
CA SER A 126 -0.25 -5.62 -0.26
C SER A 126 1.16 -5.10 -0.43
N ILE A 127 2.17 -5.83 0.08
CA ILE A 127 3.58 -5.50 -0.16
C ILE A 127 4.03 -6.28 -1.41
N PRO A 128 4.37 -5.62 -2.52
CA PRO A 128 4.83 -6.28 -3.74
C PRO A 128 6.06 -7.15 -3.50
N GLY A 129 6.02 -8.40 -3.95
CA GLY A 129 7.20 -9.26 -4.01
C GLY A 129 8.04 -8.98 -5.26
N PHE A 130 9.32 -9.35 -5.23
CA PHE A 130 10.21 -9.19 -6.41
C PHE A 130 9.69 -9.96 -7.64
N ILE A 131 9.10 -11.15 -7.43
CA ILE A 131 8.52 -11.94 -8.52
C ILE A 131 7.32 -11.25 -9.17
N ASP A 132 6.51 -10.52 -8.39
CA ASP A 132 5.38 -9.77 -8.92
C ASP A 132 5.87 -8.65 -9.85
N VAL A 133 7.02 -8.04 -9.55
CA VAL A 133 7.60 -7.01 -10.43
C VAL A 133 8.02 -7.62 -11.77
N VAL A 134 8.71 -8.76 -11.74
CA VAL A 134 9.21 -9.44 -12.95
C VAL A 134 8.06 -10.00 -13.81
N MET A 135 7.10 -10.68 -13.19
CA MET A 135 5.98 -11.32 -13.91
C MET A 135 5.04 -10.29 -14.56
N ASN A 136 4.92 -9.10 -13.97
CA ASN A 136 4.03 -8.06 -14.46
C ASN A 136 4.66 -7.16 -15.55
N LEU A 137 5.87 -7.46 -16.01
CA LEU A 137 6.48 -6.78 -17.16
C LEU A 137 5.72 -7.04 -18.47
N ASN A 138 4.97 -8.16 -18.57
CA ASN A 138 4.38 -8.63 -19.83
C ASN A 138 2.85 -8.48 -19.93
N SER A 139 2.16 -8.19 -18.83
CA SER A 139 0.72 -7.86 -18.81
C SER A 139 0.44 -6.89 -17.65
N PRO A 140 0.20 -5.60 -17.92
CA PRO A 140 0.20 -4.60 -16.86
C PRO A 140 -1.11 -4.56 -16.07
N ALA A 141 -2.20 -5.15 -16.55
CA ALA A 141 -3.50 -5.04 -15.88
C ALA A 141 -3.51 -5.73 -14.51
N LEU A 142 -3.92 -4.99 -13.47
CA LEU A 142 -4.03 -5.52 -12.12
C LEU A 142 -5.38 -6.23 -11.95
N LEU A 143 -5.35 -7.55 -11.93
CA LEU A 143 -6.55 -8.40 -11.81
C LEU A 143 -6.98 -8.65 -10.36
N GLU A 144 -6.05 -8.49 -9.43
CA GLU A 144 -6.26 -8.69 -8.00
C GLU A 144 -7.25 -7.67 -7.42
N ASP A 145 -7.85 -8.03 -6.29
CA ASP A 145 -8.70 -7.11 -5.55
C ASP A 145 -7.93 -5.86 -5.12
N ASN A 146 -8.55 -4.69 -5.27
CA ASN A 146 -7.91 -3.39 -5.03
C ASN A 146 -8.96 -2.28 -4.84
N LEU A 147 -8.54 -1.17 -4.24
CA LEU A 147 -9.38 -0.01 -3.93
C LEU A 147 -10.11 0.55 -5.16
N ILE A 148 -9.44 0.61 -6.32
CA ILE A 148 -10.01 1.18 -7.55
C ILE A 148 -11.11 0.28 -8.10
N TRP A 149 -10.90 -1.04 -8.10
CA TRP A 149 -11.91 -2.04 -8.43
C TRP A 149 -13.12 -1.95 -7.48
N GLN A 150 -12.87 -1.86 -6.17
CA GLN A 150 -13.91 -1.76 -5.16
C GLN A 150 -14.74 -0.47 -5.30
N ALA A 151 -14.08 0.67 -5.52
CA ALA A 151 -14.74 1.94 -5.77
C ALA A 151 -15.62 1.87 -7.03
N LYS A 152 -15.09 1.36 -8.15
CA LYS A 152 -15.84 1.21 -9.40
C LYS A 152 -17.05 0.29 -9.24
N THR A 153 -16.87 -0.85 -8.58
CA THR A 153 -17.92 -1.84 -8.33
C THR A 153 -19.03 -1.26 -7.43
N ALA A 154 -18.67 -0.41 -6.47
CA ALA A 154 -19.61 0.34 -5.64
C ALA A 154 -20.27 1.52 -6.36
N GLY A 155 -20.08 1.67 -7.67
CA GLY A 155 -20.68 2.73 -8.48
C GLY A 155 -20.02 4.11 -8.30
N LYS A 156 -18.85 4.20 -7.67
CA LYS A 156 -18.11 5.46 -7.54
C LYS A 156 -17.57 5.92 -8.89
N ARG A 157 -17.63 7.22 -9.11
CA ARG A 157 -17.15 7.89 -10.32
C ARG A 157 -15.72 8.36 -10.10
N ILE A 158 -14.78 7.72 -10.81
CA ILE A 158 -13.34 7.91 -10.62
C ILE A 158 -12.78 8.69 -11.81
N VAL A 159 -12.06 9.77 -11.54
CA VAL A 159 -11.31 10.58 -12.51
C VAL A 159 -9.82 10.45 -12.24
N PHE A 160 -9.02 10.30 -13.29
CA PHE A 160 -7.56 10.11 -13.18
C PHE A 160 -6.76 10.97 -14.17
N TYR A 161 -5.75 11.71 -13.69
CA TYR A 161 -4.76 12.34 -14.57
C TYR A 161 -3.35 12.08 -14.03
N GLY A 162 -2.42 11.66 -14.89
CA GLY A 162 -1.04 11.34 -14.44
C GLY A 162 -0.37 10.25 -15.25
N ASP A 163 0.63 9.59 -14.66
CA ASP A 163 1.40 8.53 -15.31
C ASP A 163 0.51 7.44 -15.96
N ASP A 164 0.78 7.11 -17.22
CA ASP A 164 0.01 6.15 -18.01
C ASP A 164 0.02 4.71 -17.46
N THR A 165 0.92 4.38 -16.53
CA THR A 165 0.95 3.14 -15.75
C THR A 165 -0.39 2.88 -15.08
N TRP A 166 -1.06 3.90 -14.55
CA TRP A 166 -2.39 3.75 -13.95
C TRP A 166 -3.44 3.28 -14.96
N VAL A 167 -3.41 3.83 -16.18
CA VAL A 167 -4.34 3.46 -17.25
C VAL A 167 -4.15 2.01 -17.66
N ARG A 168 -2.88 1.56 -17.70
CA ARG A 168 -2.52 0.16 -18.01
C ARG A 168 -2.90 -0.80 -16.88
N LEU A 169 -2.75 -0.38 -15.61
CA LEU A 169 -3.10 -1.17 -14.43
C LEU A 169 -4.61 -1.31 -14.25
N PHE A 170 -5.38 -0.25 -14.52
CA PHE A 170 -6.81 -0.17 -14.24
C PHE A 170 -7.66 0.10 -15.49
N PRO A 171 -7.56 -0.75 -16.54
CA PRO A 171 -8.29 -0.52 -17.78
C PRO A 171 -9.80 -0.48 -17.51
N LYS A 172 -10.50 0.53 -18.07
CA LYS A 172 -11.97 0.73 -17.95
C LYS A 172 -12.50 1.07 -16.55
N HIS A 173 -11.63 1.40 -15.60
CA HIS A 173 -12.08 1.78 -14.25
C HIS A 173 -12.43 3.27 -14.14
N PHE A 174 -11.68 4.11 -14.85
CA PHE A 174 -11.88 5.55 -14.84
C PHE A 174 -13.03 5.96 -15.77
N MET A 175 -13.88 6.85 -15.27
CA MET A 175 -14.95 7.48 -16.07
C MET A 175 -14.37 8.53 -17.01
N GLU A 176 -13.31 9.20 -16.56
CA GLU A 176 -12.54 10.18 -17.32
C GLU A 176 -11.08 10.03 -16.93
N TYR A 177 -10.19 10.01 -17.93
CA TYR A 177 -8.77 9.92 -17.65
C TYR A 177 -7.91 10.54 -18.73
N ASP A 178 -6.70 10.94 -18.34
CA ASP A 178 -5.65 11.37 -19.25
C ASP A 178 -4.28 10.88 -18.77
N GLY A 179 -3.62 10.08 -19.60
CA GLY A 179 -2.35 9.44 -19.29
C GLY A 179 -1.18 10.24 -19.84
N THR A 180 -0.16 10.45 -19.02
CA THR A 180 1.10 11.11 -19.39
C THR A 180 2.19 10.07 -19.46
N THR A 181 2.98 10.12 -20.54
CA THR A 181 4.07 9.18 -20.76
C THR A 181 5.34 9.60 -20.02
N SER A 182 5.89 8.71 -19.19
CA SER A 182 7.08 8.94 -18.35
C SER A 182 8.42 8.60 -19.03
N PHE A 183 8.44 8.20 -20.31
CA PHE A 183 9.66 7.73 -20.97
C PHE A 183 10.77 8.80 -21.12
N PHE A 184 10.43 10.10 -21.12
CA PHE A 184 11.39 11.18 -21.34
C PHE A 184 11.70 11.93 -20.03
N VAL A 185 12.66 11.42 -19.27
CA VAL A 185 13.08 11.98 -17.97
C VAL A 185 13.51 13.45 -18.06
N SER A 186 13.99 13.92 -19.22
CA SER A 186 14.35 15.32 -19.43
C SER A 186 13.18 16.31 -19.33
N ASP A 187 11.94 15.82 -19.50
CA ASP A 187 10.73 16.64 -19.36
C ASP A 187 10.16 16.52 -17.94
N TYR A 188 10.40 17.53 -17.11
CA TYR A 188 9.84 17.67 -15.77
C TYR A 188 8.78 18.78 -15.67
N THR A 189 8.36 19.35 -16.79
CA THR A 189 7.43 20.51 -16.81
C THR A 189 6.16 20.19 -17.59
N GLU A 190 6.29 19.70 -18.82
CA GLU A 190 5.13 19.33 -19.64
C GLU A 190 4.41 18.12 -19.04
N VAL A 191 5.12 17.14 -18.46
CA VAL A 191 4.49 16.05 -17.70
C VAL A 191 3.53 16.52 -16.60
N ASP A 192 3.90 17.54 -15.81
CA ASP A 192 3.06 18.05 -14.73
C ASP A 192 1.96 19.01 -15.24
N ASN A 193 2.24 19.77 -16.31
CA ASN A 193 1.24 20.58 -17.01
C ASN A 193 0.13 19.69 -17.60
N ASN A 194 0.48 18.51 -18.08
CA ASN A 194 -0.45 17.55 -18.65
C ASN A 194 -1.44 17.01 -17.62
N VAL A 195 -1.01 16.89 -16.36
CA VAL A 195 -1.89 16.59 -15.21
C VAL A 195 -2.72 17.82 -14.84
N THR A 196 -2.09 18.99 -14.77
CA THR A 196 -2.70 20.22 -14.23
C THR A 196 -3.77 20.83 -15.16
N ARG A 197 -3.66 20.68 -16.48
CA ARG A 197 -4.54 21.35 -17.47
C ARG A 197 -6.04 21.05 -17.30
N HIS A 198 -6.38 19.89 -16.73
CA HIS A 198 -7.76 19.45 -16.51
C HIS A 198 -8.29 19.82 -15.12
N LEU A 199 -7.40 20.19 -14.20
CA LEU A 199 -7.72 20.32 -12.78
C LEU A 199 -8.78 21.38 -12.52
N ASP A 200 -8.69 22.54 -13.17
CA ASP A 200 -9.62 23.65 -12.94
C ASP A 200 -11.05 23.33 -13.40
N SER A 201 -11.22 22.63 -14.53
CA SER A 201 -12.53 22.17 -14.99
C SER A 201 -13.11 21.08 -14.09
N THR A 202 -12.26 20.14 -13.65
CA THR A 202 -12.69 18.99 -12.86
C THR A 202 -13.08 19.39 -11.44
N LEU A 203 -12.33 20.31 -10.81
CA LEU A 203 -12.66 20.82 -9.47
C LEU A 203 -13.96 21.64 -9.44
N LYS A 204 -14.41 22.21 -10.56
CA LYS A 204 -15.71 22.91 -10.64
C LYS A 204 -16.89 21.94 -10.66
N ARG A 205 -16.69 20.73 -11.21
CA ARG A 205 -17.73 19.73 -11.37
C ARG A 205 -18.07 19.01 -10.07
N ASP A 206 -19.26 18.40 -10.04
CA ASP A 206 -19.79 17.60 -8.92
C ASP A 206 -20.11 16.15 -9.30
N ASP A 207 -19.67 15.75 -10.49
CA ASP A 207 -19.99 14.46 -11.09
C ASP A 207 -18.94 13.37 -10.81
N TRP A 208 -18.07 13.55 -9.83
CA TRP A 208 -17.06 12.58 -9.41
C TRP A 208 -17.04 12.37 -7.90
N ASP A 209 -16.54 11.21 -7.49
CA ASP A 209 -16.40 10.79 -6.08
C ASP A 209 -14.93 10.61 -5.68
N MET A 210 -14.07 10.26 -6.64
CA MET A 210 -12.62 10.07 -6.44
C MET A 210 -11.85 10.73 -7.58
N LEU A 211 -10.94 11.65 -7.24
CA LEU A 211 -9.99 12.26 -8.17
C LEU A 211 -8.58 11.79 -7.81
N ILE A 212 -7.85 11.24 -8.77
CA ILE A 212 -6.47 10.79 -8.59
C ILE A 212 -5.58 11.60 -9.53
N LEU A 213 -4.55 12.23 -8.98
CA LEU A 213 -3.55 12.99 -9.68
C LEU A 213 -2.19 12.37 -9.40
N HIS A 214 -1.41 12.06 -10.44
CA HIS A 214 -0.06 11.53 -10.29
C HIS A 214 0.94 12.41 -11.04
N TYR A 215 1.71 13.22 -10.29
CA TYR A 215 2.72 14.15 -10.79
C TYR A 215 4.09 13.49 -10.83
N LEU A 216 4.86 13.73 -11.90
CA LEU A 216 6.10 13.00 -12.19
C LEU A 216 7.35 13.90 -12.19
N GLY A 217 7.17 15.20 -12.38
CA GLY A 217 8.29 16.11 -12.64
C GLY A 217 9.33 16.15 -11.51
N LEU A 218 8.94 15.86 -10.27
CA LEU A 218 9.88 15.78 -9.14
C LEU A 218 10.86 14.61 -9.27
N ASP A 219 10.38 13.41 -9.59
CA ASP A 219 11.22 12.23 -9.82
C ASP A 219 12.18 12.45 -11.00
N HIS A 220 11.66 13.02 -12.09
CA HIS A 220 12.45 13.37 -13.26
C HIS A 220 13.62 14.32 -12.93
N ILE A 221 13.38 15.36 -12.11
CA ILE A 221 14.46 16.24 -11.61
C ILE A 221 15.45 15.46 -10.73
N GLY A 222 14.93 14.57 -9.88
CA GLY A 222 15.73 13.67 -9.05
C GLY A 222 16.72 12.88 -9.89
N HIS A 223 16.25 12.19 -10.93
CA HIS A 223 17.11 11.43 -11.84
C HIS A 223 18.16 12.26 -12.60
N ILE A 224 17.84 13.50 -12.97
CA ILE A 224 18.77 14.37 -13.70
C ILE A 224 19.85 14.93 -12.78
N SER A 225 19.47 15.37 -11.58
CA SER A 225 20.31 16.29 -10.78
C SER A 225 20.30 16.05 -9.27
N GLY A 226 19.52 15.10 -8.79
CA GLY A 226 19.43 14.73 -7.39
C GLY A 226 18.59 15.67 -6.51
N PRO A 227 18.36 15.28 -5.24
CA PRO A 227 17.45 15.96 -4.31
C PRO A 227 17.93 17.34 -3.81
N HIS A 228 19.19 17.70 -4.06
CA HIS A 228 19.79 18.98 -3.64
C HIS A 228 19.93 19.98 -4.79
N SER A 229 19.39 19.65 -5.97
CA SER A 229 19.40 20.52 -7.13
C SER A 229 18.62 21.81 -6.89
N SER A 230 19.08 22.91 -7.49
CA SER A 230 18.35 24.19 -7.48
C SER A 230 16.96 24.10 -8.13
N LEU A 231 16.66 23.03 -8.88
CA LEU A 231 15.36 22.77 -9.50
C LEU A 231 14.33 22.17 -8.52
N ILE A 232 14.77 21.59 -7.40
CA ILE A 232 13.88 20.93 -6.43
C ILE A 232 12.97 21.94 -5.74
N GLN A 233 13.51 23.09 -5.31
CA GLN A 233 12.72 24.09 -4.60
C GLN A 233 11.58 24.66 -5.47
N PRO A 234 11.83 25.16 -6.70
CA PRO A 234 10.74 25.60 -7.58
C PRO A 234 9.70 24.52 -7.85
N LYS A 235 10.13 23.26 -8.06
CA LYS A 235 9.20 22.14 -8.30
C LYS A 235 8.32 21.84 -7.09
N LEU A 236 8.88 21.87 -5.87
CA LEU A 236 8.08 21.64 -4.66
C LEU A 236 7.12 22.80 -4.37
N LEU A 237 7.50 24.04 -4.70
CA LEU A 237 6.59 25.19 -4.64
C LEU A 237 5.42 25.05 -5.62
N GLU A 238 5.67 24.55 -6.84
CA GLU A 238 4.62 24.23 -7.80
C GLU A 238 3.63 23.19 -7.24
N MET A 239 4.14 22.10 -6.66
CA MET A 239 3.28 21.08 -6.02
C MET A 239 2.50 21.64 -4.83
N ASP A 240 3.10 22.54 -4.05
CA ASP A 240 2.45 23.20 -2.91
C ASP A 240 1.30 24.12 -3.36
N ASP A 241 1.49 24.86 -4.46
CA ASP A 241 0.46 25.70 -5.07
C ASP A 241 -0.69 24.87 -5.68
N ILE A 242 -0.40 23.72 -6.27
CA ILE A 242 -1.42 22.77 -6.75
C ILE A 242 -2.23 22.23 -5.58
N LEU A 243 -1.57 21.80 -4.49
CA LEU A 243 -2.26 21.34 -3.29
C LEU A 243 -3.16 22.44 -2.72
N LYS A 244 -2.66 23.68 -2.65
CA LYS A 244 -3.42 24.85 -2.21
C LYS A 244 -4.65 25.10 -3.06
N LYS A 245 -4.52 25.00 -4.38
CA LYS A 245 -5.64 25.14 -5.33
C LYS A 245 -6.72 24.10 -5.07
N ILE A 246 -6.33 22.83 -4.96
CA ILE A 246 -7.26 21.72 -4.68
C ILE A 246 -7.97 21.94 -3.35
N HIS A 247 -7.21 22.23 -2.28
CA HIS A 247 -7.77 22.44 -0.96
C HIS A 247 -8.75 23.62 -0.94
N SER A 248 -8.42 24.74 -1.59
CA SER A 248 -9.29 25.92 -1.65
C SER A 248 -10.61 25.63 -2.38
N ALA A 249 -10.57 24.83 -3.46
CA ALA A 249 -11.77 24.41 -4.18
C ALA A 249 -12.66 23.47 -3.33
N LEU A 250 -12.05 22.54 -2.58
CA LEU A 250 -12.78 21.63 -1.69
C LEU A 250 -13.43 22.37 -0.51
N VAL A 251 -12.72 23.32 0.11
CA VAL A 251 -13.29 24.19 1.17
C VAL A 251 -14.47 25.00 0.65
N SER A 252 -14.37 25.53 -0.57
CA SER A 252 -15.45 26.31 -1.19
C SER A 252 -16.70 25.45 -1.39
N LYS A 253 -16.54 24.22 -1.90
CA LYS A 253 -17.66 23.28 -2.07
C LYS A 253 -18.25 22.82 -0.74
N GLU A 254 -17.44 22.60 0.28
CA GLU A 254 -17.91 22.25 1.63
C GLU A 254 -18.86 23.34 2.17
N ALA A 255 -18.47 24.61 2.04
CA ALA A 255 -19.26 25.76 2.49
C ALA A 255 -20.64 25.84 1.80
N GLU A 256 -20.79 25.25 0.61
CA GLU A 256 -22.06 25.14 -0.13
C GLU A 256 -22.97 24.01 0.39
N GLY A 257 -22.60 23.32 1.48
CA GLY A 257 -23.31 22.13 2.02
C GLY A 257 -22.74 20.78 1.54
N SER A 258 -21.64 20.87 0.81
CA SER A 258 -20.86 19.89 0.04
C SER A 258 -20.12 18.75 0.74
N LEU A 259 -20.60 18.14 1.84
CA LEU A 259 -20.03 16.88 2.40
C LEU A 259 -18.61 17.02 3.04
N PRO A 260 -18.21 16.17 4.02
CA PRO A 260 -16.79 16.11 4.37
C PRO A 260 -15.99 15.45 3.23
N TYR A 261 -14.95 16.13 2.76
CA TYR A 261 -13.98 15.63 1.78
C TYR A 261 -12.74 15.08 2.47
N LEU A 262 -11.92 14.32 1.73
CA LEU A 262 -10.55 13.98 2.10
C LEU A 262 -9.60 14.38 0.99
N LEU A 263 -8.60 15.19 1.30
CA LEU A 263 -7.45 15.45 0.43
C LEU A 263 -6.25 14.68 0.97
N VAL A 264 -5.68 13.82 0.14
CA VAL A 264 -4.50 13.01 0.44
C VAL A 264 -3.33 13.55 -0.38
N LEU A 265 -2.26 13.98 0.29
CA LEU A 265 -0.94 14.15 -0.33
C LEU A 265 -0.07 12.96 0.09
N CYS A 266 0.48 12.24 -0.87
CA CYS A 266 1.45 11.19 -0.60
C CYS A 266 2.52 11.08 -1.71
N GLY A 267 3.61 10.40 -1.37
CA GLY A 267 4.57 9.85 -2.33
C GLY A 267 4.37 8.35 -2.51
N ASP A 268 4.77 7.84 -3.67
CA ASP A 268 4.87 6.41 -3.95
C ASP A 268 6.23 5.85 -3.45
N HIS A 269 7.29 6.61 -3.59
CA HIS A 269 8.58 6.47 -2.94
C HIS A 269 9.23 7.85 -2.72
N GLY A 270 10.40 7.88 -2.10
CA GLY A 270 11.31 9.03 -2.11
C GLY A 270 12.44 8.82 -3.11
N MET A 271 13.58 9.46 -2.88
CA MET A 271 14.80 9.31 -3.71
C MET A 271 16.06 9.33 -2.85
N SER A 272 17.08 8.61 -3.30
CA SER A 272 18.40 8.58 -2.69
C SER A 272 19.10 9.94 -2.80
N GLU A 273 20.23 10.09 -2.11
CA GLU A 273 21.07 11.29 -2.18
C GLU A 273 21.64 11.55 -3.60
N THR A 274 21.66 10.54 -4.46
CA THR A 274 22.07 10.67 -5.87
C THR A 274 20.88 10.79 -6.83
N GLY A 275 19.65 10.87 -6.32
CA GLY A 275 18.44 10.95 -7.16
C GLY A 275 18.04 9.62 -7.82
N SER A 276 18.50 8.50 -7.29
CA SER A 276 18.05 7.15 -7.69
C SER A 276 16.96 6.66 -6.75
N HIS A 277 16.22 5.63 -7.15
CA HIS A 277 15.28 4.92 -6.29
C HIS A 277 15.32 3.41 -6.60
N GLY A 278 14.43 2.62 -6.00
CA GLY A 278 14.37 1.16 -6.10
C GLY A 278 15.03 0.40 -4.94
N GLY A 279 15.83 1.09 -4.13
CA GLY A 279 16.55 0.57 -2.98
C GLY A 279 15.76 0.62 -1.67
N SER A 280 16.51 0.66 -0.56
CA SER A 280 15.99 0.58 0.81
C SER A 280 16.55 1.65 1.74
N SER A 281 17.22 2.68 1.20
CA SER A 281 17.73 3.77 2.03
C SER A 281 16.59 4.57 2.65
N GLU A 282 16.80 5.16 3.82
CA GLU A 282 15.78 5.93 4.55
C GLU A 282 15.12 7.02 3.68
N PRO A 283 15.86 7.82 2.87
CA PRO A 283 15.25 8.78 1.95
C PRO A 283 14.41 8.19 0.82
N GLU A 284 14.70 6.95 0.39
CA GLU A 284 13.90 6.27 -0.65
C GLU A 284 12.61 5.69 -0.06
N VAL A 285 12.64 5.17 1.17
CA VAL A 285 11.50 4.48 1.77
C VAL A 285 10.55 5.40 2.53
N ASN A 286 11.03 6.53 3.04
CA ASN A 286 10.20 7.44 3.82
C ASN A 286 9.57 8.53 2.94
N THR A 287 8.24 8.49 2.82
CA THR A 287 7.43 9.48 2.11
C THR A 287 6.53 10.23 3.09
N PRO A 288 6.10 11.46 2.78
CA PRO A 288 5.08 12.11 3.57
C PRO A 288 3.71 11.51 3.25
N LEU A 289 2.86 11.38 4.26
CA LEU A 289 1.42 11.14 4.09
C LEU A 289 0.67 12.22 4.86
N VAL A 290 0.01 13.12 4.15
CA VAL A 290 -0.77 14.22 4.74
C VAL A 290 -2.23 14.06 4.33
N LEU A 291 -3.09 13.89 5.34
CA LEU A 291 -4.54 13.75 5.19
C LEU A 291 -5.19 15.05 5.67
N ILE A 292 -5.95 15.72 4.80
CA ILE A 292 -6.58 17.01 5.08
C ILE A 292 -8.09 16.84 4.94
N SER A 293 -8.84 17.18 5.99
CA SER A 293 -10.30 17.08 5.99
C SER A 293 -10.89 17.96 7.09
N PRO A 294 -12.06 18.58 6.88
CA PRO A 294 -12.82 19.22 7.95
C PRO A 294 -13.25 18.23 9.05
N ALA A 295 -13.28 16.93 8.77
CA ALA A 295 -13.57 15.88 9.75
C ALA A 295 -12.47 15.71 10.82
N PHE A 296 -11.30 16.33 10.65
CA PHE A 296 -10.20 16.25 11.60
C PHE A 296 -10.16 17.48 12.52
N LYS A 297 -9.82 17.26 13.79
CA LYS A 297 -9.54 18.36 14.72
C LYS A 297 -8.30 19.14 14.27
N ARG A 298 -8.36 20.46 14.43
CA ARG A 298 -7.18 21.33 14.29
C ARG A 298 -6.22 21.03 15.44
N LYS A 299 -4.99 20.65 15.10
CA LYS A 299 -3.95 20.37 16.10
C LYS A 299 -3.16 21.63 16.47
N GLY A 300 -2.51 21.58 17.63
CA GLY A 300 -1.41 22.48 17.96
C GLY A 300 -0.11 22.06 17.24
N LYS A 301 0.94 22.88 17.31
CA LYS A 301 2.22 22.67 16.61
C LYS A 301 2.74 21.23 16.75
N GLN A 302 2.59 20.42 15.70
CA GLN A 302 3.20 19.10 15.56
C GLN A 302 4.32 19.19 14.52
N GLN A 303 5.55 18.83 14.90
CA GLN A 303 6.73 18.97 14.03
C GLN A 303 6.87 17.78 13.06
N ARG A 304 6.68 16.55 13.56
CA ARG A 304 6.80 15.29 12.81
C ARG A 304 5.68 14.33 13.21
N GLY A 305 5.04 13.72 12.22
CA GLY A 305 3.98 12.72 12.41
C GLY A 305 4.51 11.37 12.89
N PRO A 306 3.66 10.49 13.45
CA PRO A 306 4.05 9.11 13.71
C PRO A 306 4.29 8.35 12.39
N VAL A 307 5.00 7.22 12.49
CA VAL A 307 5.33 6.38 11.34
C VAL A 307 4.19 5.38 11.07
N VAL A 308 3.80 5.25 9.80
CA VAL A 308 2.85 4.24 9.31
C VAL A 308 3.47 3.48 8.14
N GLU A 309 2.90 2.33 7.78
CA GLU A 309 3.29 1.66 6.54
C GLU A 309 2.47 2.26 5.38
N GLN A 310 3.05 2.39 4.19
CA GLN A 310 2.35 2.96 3.03
C GLN A 310 1.06 2.18 2.69
N VAL A 311 1.09 0.86 2.90
CA VAL A 311 -0.05 -0.03 2.68
C VAL A 311 -1.23 0.23 3.63
N ASP A 312 -1.02 0.91 4.76
CA ASP A 312 -2.07 1.27 5.73
C ASP A 312 -3.08 2.27 5.12
N LEU A 313 -2.71 2.99 4.06
CA LEU A 313 -3.60 3.91 3.36
C LEU A 313 -4.78 3.17 2.70
N THR A 314 -4.57 1.96 2.16
CA THR A 314 -5.61 1.20 1.44
C THR A 314 -6.82 0.86 2.31
N PRO A 315 -6.68 0.15 3.45
CA PRO A 315 -7.82 -0.15 4.31
C PRO A 315 -8.43 1.11 4.93
N THR A 316 -7.62 2.16 5.14
CA THR A 316 -8.09 3.46 5.65
C THR A 316 -9.03 4.13 4.65
N LEU A 317 -8.66 4.20 3.38
CA LEU A 317 -9.51 4.75 2.31
C LEU A 317 -10.73 3.88 2.06
N ALA A 318 -10.57 2.55 2.03
CA ALA A 318 -11.68 1.63 1.83
C ALA A 318 -12.76 1.85 2.89
N LEU A 319 -12.40 1.78 4.18
CA LEU A 319 -13.34 2.02 5.28
C LEU A 319 -13.89 3.46 5.28
N GLY A 320 -13.03 4.45 5.05
CA GLY A 320 -13.43 5.87 5.00
C GLY A 320 -14.44 6.18 3.90
N LEU A 321 -14.45 5.42 2.80
CA LEU A 321 -15.37 5.58 1.67
C LEU A 321 -16.55 4.59 1.70
N GLY A 322 -16.63 3.71 2.72
CA GLY A 322 -17.64 2.67 2.84
C GLY A 322 -17.49 1.53 1.82
N LEU A 323 -16.25 1.22 1.44
CA LEU A 323 -15.90 0.16 0.51
C LEU A 323 -15.37 -1.08 1.27
N PRO A 324 -15.46 -2.29 0.69
CA PRO A 324 -14.73 -3.45 1.19
C PRO A 324 -13.23 -3.21 1.18
N ILE A 325 -12.54 -3.73 2.21
CA ILE A 325 -11.08 -3.77 2.21
C ILE A 325 -10.63 -4.84 1.22
N SER A 326 -9.63 -4.50 0.39
CA SER A 326 -8.98 -5.46 -0.52
C SER A 326 -8.60 -6.74 0.22
N GLN A 327 -8.96 -7.89 -0.34
CA GLN A 327 -8.76 -9.19 0.31
C GLN A 327 -7.30 -9.46 0.69
N ASN A 328 -6.36 -9.03 -0.16
CA ASN A 328 -4.91 -9.24 0.03
C ASN A 328 -4.23 -8.08 0.78
N SER A 329 -5.00 -7.15 1.36
CA SER A 329 -4.43 -6.07 2.15
C SER A 329 -3.80 -6.61 3.42
N VAL A 330 -2.52 -6.29 3.64
CA VAL A 330 -1.84 -6.50 4.94
C VAL A 330 -1.83 -5.23 5.79
N GLY A 331 -2.32 -4.12 5.25
CA GLY A 331 -2.40 -2.84 5.94
C GLY A 331 -3.39 -2.84 7.10
N ARG A 332 -3.19 -1.91 8.02
CA ARG A 332 -4.10 -1.60 9.13
C ARG A 332 -4.68 -0.19 8.99
N VAL A 333 -5.90 0.01 9.46
CA VAL A 333 -6.52 1.34 9.46
C VAL A 333 -5.72 2.32 10.31
N ILE A 334 -5.51 3.54 9.81
CA ILE A 334 -4.77 4.60 10.51
C ILE A 334 -5.68 5.19 11.61
N PRO A 335 -5.36 5.02 12.90
CA PRO A 335 -6.27 5.38 13.99
C PRO A 335 -6.63 6.87 14.04
N GLY A 336 -5.70 7.75 13.64
CA GLY A 336 -5.92 9.19 13.61
C GLY A 336 -7.04 9.63 12.66
N VAL A 337 -7.43 8.79 11.69
CA VAL A 337 -8.58 9.07 10.80
C VAL A 337 -9.91 8.80 11.50
N LEU A 338 -9.92 7.92 12.50
CA LEU A 338 -11.13 7.50 13.21
C LEU A 338 -11.37 8.29 14.50
N GLU A 339 -10.42 9.12 14.93
CA GLU A 339 -10.38 9.76 16.26
C GLU A 339 -11.64 10.56 16.61
N GLU A 340 -12.24 11.22 15.62
CA GLU A 340 -13.45 12.04 15.78
C GLU A 340 -14.77 11.27 15.65
N THR A 341 -14.70 9.98 15.33
CA THR A 341 -15.88 9.12 15.21
C THR A 341 -16.33 8.59 16.57
N SER A 342 -17.57 8.12 16.67
CA SER A 342 -18.07 7.52 17.92
C SER A 342 -17.27 6.27 18.29
N LEU A 343 -17.13 5.98 19.59
CA LEU A 343 -16.39 4.80 20.04
C LEU A 343 -16.94 3.50 19.44
N ARG A 344 -18.25 3.40 19.23
CA ARG A 344 -18.87 2.27 18.54
C ARG A 344 -18.36 2.14 17.10
N ASP A 345 -18.32 3.24 16.35
CA ASP A 345 -17.85 3.23 14.98
C ASP A 345 -16.35 2.91 14.91
N GLN A 346 -15.53 3.47 15.82
CA GLN A 346 -14.11 3.13 15.92
C GLN A 346 -13.91 1.61 16.12
N LEU A 347 -14.61 1.01 17.09
CA LEU A 347 -14.55 -0.43 17.35
C LEU A 347 -15.05 -1.24 16.15
N ARG A 348 -16.08 -0.77 15.45
CA ARG A 348 -16.62 -1.44 14.26
C ARG A 348 -15.66 -1.39 13.08
N PHE A 349 -15.00 -0.26 12.83
CA PHE A 349 -13.96 -0.14 11.79
C PHE A 349 -12.78 -1.08 12.05
N LEU A 350 -12.28 -1.10 13.29
CA LEU A 350 -11.18 -2.00 13.69
C LEU A 350 -11.58 -3.47 13.58
N HIS A 351 -12.82 -3.81 13.94
CA HIS A 351 -13.35 -5.16 13.79
C HIS A 351 -13.40 -5.60 12.31
N LEU A 352 -13.85 -4.74 11.39
CA LEU A 352 -13.89 -5.05 9.96
C LEU A 352 -12.48 -5.28 9.38
N ASN A 353 -11.51 -4.45 9.75
CA ASN A 353 -10.13 -4.63 9.31
C ASN A 353 -9.47 -5.86 9.94
N GLY A 354 -9.70 -6.11 11.23
CA GLY A 354 -9.20 -7.31 11.90
C GLY A 354 -9.78 -8.59 11.32
N HIS A 355 -11.07 -8.61 10.96
CA HIS A 355 -11.68 -9.73 10.27
C HIS A 355 -11.04 -10.00 8.91
N GLN A 356 -10.86 -8.97 8.07
CA GLN A 356 -10.18 -9.13 6.79
C GLN A 356 -8.75 -9.68 6.96
N LEU A 357 -7.97 -9.15 7.91
CA LEU A 357 -6.63 -9.66 8.20
C LEU A 357 -6.66 -11.11 8.71
N SER A 358 -7.65 -11.49 9.52
CA SER A 358 -7.82 -12.87 9.98
C SER A 358 -8.14 -13.84 8.86
N CYS A 359 -8.95 -13.43 7.88
CA CYS A 359 -9.23 -14.22 6.68
C CYS A 359 -7.96 -14.40 5.86
N LEU A 360 -7.18 -13.32 5.68
CA LEU A 360 -5.91 -13.39 4.97
C LEU A 360 -4.89 -14.29 5.68
N LEU A 361 -4.82 -14.23 7.02
CA LEU A 361 -4.00 -15.13 7.83
C LEU A 361 -4.42 -16.59 7.66
N LYS A 362 -5.72 -16.87 7.71
CA LYS A 362 -6.26 -18.22 7.48
C LYS A 362 -5.86 -18.78 6.12
N ASP A 363 -5.87 -17.94 5.09
CA ASP A 363 -5.51 -18.35 3.73
C ASP A 363 -3.99 -18.50 3.52
N SER A 364 -3.16 -17.83 4.35
CA SER A 364 -1.71 -17.70 4.12
C SER A 364 -0.83 -18.43 5.14
N VAL A 365 -1.36 -18.80 6.31
CA VAL A 365 -0.59 -19.38 7.42
C VAL A 365 -1.16 -20.72 7.84
N ALA A 366 -0.36 -21.78 7.76
CA ALA A 366 -0.68 -23.06 8.41
C ALA A 366 -0.72 -22.86 9.94
N ASP A 367 -1.68 -23.49 10.62
CA ASP A 367 -1.94 -23.28 12.05
C ASP A 367 -2.20 -21.81 12.44
N TYR A 368 -2.84 -21.00 11.58
CA TYR A 368 -3.18 -19.59 11.86
C TYR A 368 -3.91 -19.39 13.21
N GLU A 369 -4.61 -20.41 13.70
CA GLU A 369 -5.29 -20.41 15.01
C GLU A 369 -4.34 -20.21 16.20
N LYS A 370 -3.07 -20.55 16.04
CA LYS A 370 -2.01 -20.36 17.05
C LYS A 370 -1.26 -19.03 16.88
N ASP A 371 -1.61 -18.22 15.88
CA ASP A 371 -0.97 -16.92 15.70
C ASP A 371 -1.35 -15.97 16.86
N PRO A 372 -0.37 -15.36 17.56
CA PRO A 372 -0.65 -14.50 18.70
C PRO A 372 -1.55 -13.30 18.35
N GLY A 373 -1.44 -12.77 17.13
CA GLY A 373 -2.28 -11.66 16.68
C GLY A 373 -3.72 -12.10 16.46
N PHE A 374 -3.94 -13.29 15.90
CA PHE A 374 -5.27 -13.88 15.75
C PHE A 374 -5.93 -14.18 17.09
N GLU A 375 -5.20 -14.74 18.06
CA GLU A 375 -5.71 -14.95 19.42
C GLU A 375 -6.12 -13.63 20.10
N GLN A 376 -5.27 -12.59 19.99
CA GLN A 376 -5.60 -11.25 20.50
C GLN A 376 -6.85 -10.68 19.83
N PHE A 377 -7.00 -10.88 18.51
CA PHE A 377 -8.19 -10.44 17.78
C PHE A 377 -9.46 -11.11 18.30
N ARG A 378 -9.45 -12.43 18.52
CA ARG A 378 -10.60 -13.17 19.09
C ARG A 378 -10.96 -12.69 20.49
N VAL A 379 -9.95 -12.37 21.31
CA VAL A 379 -10.18 -11.80 22.65
C VAL A 379 -10.82 -10.42 22.55
N ALA A 380 -10.33 -9.55 21.65
CA ALA A 380 -10.89 -8.23 21.41
C ALA A 380 -12.32 -8.29 20.86
N GLU A 381 -12.61 -9.23 19.94
CA GLU A 381 -13.94 -9.48 19.37
C GLU A 381 -14.94 -9.89 20.44
N LYS A 382 -14.58 -10.84 21.31
CA LYS A 382 -15.43 -11.24 22.44
C LYS A 382 -15.66 -10.09 23.42
N ALA A 383 -14.62 -9.31 23.73
CA ALA A 383 -14.73 -8.15 24.61
C ALA A 383 -15.61 -7.04 23.99
N HIS A 384 -15.54 -6.85 22.68
CA HIS A 384 -16.42 -5.94 21.93
C HIS A 384 -17.88 -6.38 22.03
N GLY A 385 -18.19 -7.68 21.85
CA GLY A 385 -19.55 -8.19 22.00
C GLY A 385 -20.13 -7.95 23.40
N ASN A 386 -19.32 -8.10 24.45
CA ASN A 386 -19.71 -7.79 25.83
C ASN A 386 -19.93 -6.29 26.04
N TRP A 387 -19.06 -5.45 25.48
CA TRP A 387 -19.21 -4.00 25.51
C TRP A 387 -20.48 -3.54 24.78
N MET A 388 -20.78 -4.12 23.63
CA MET A 388 -21.96 -3.82 22.84
C MET A 388 -23.24 -4.15 23.59
N LYS A 389 -23.28 -5.29 24.29
CA LYS A 389 -24.42 -5.67 25.13
C LYS A 389 -24.74 -4.58 26.17
N LEU A 390 -23.75 -4.16 26.95
CA LEU A 390 -23.93 -3.11 27.97
C LEU A 390 -24.25 -1.74 27.36
N TYR A 391 -23.69 -1.43 26.18
CA TYR A 391 -24.00 -0.21 25.44
C TYR A 391 -25.46 -0.16 24.99
N LEU A 392 -26.01 -1.27 24.48
CA LEU A 392 -27.40 -1.36 24.03
C LEU A 392 -28.41 -1.39 25.20
N GLU A 393 -28.00 -1.86 26.37
CA GLU A 393 -28.78 -1.77 27.62
C GLU A 393 -28.87 -0.32 28.18
N GLY A 394 -28.26 0.66 27.49
CA GLY A 394 -28.34 2.08 27.85
C GLY A 394 -27.38 2.50 28.97
N ASN A 395 -26.37 1.68 29.29
CA ASN A 395 -25.37 2.03 30.30
C ASN A 395 -24.47 3.16 29.78
N THR A 396 -24.42 4.30 30.47
CA THR A 396 -23.57 5.45 30.11
C THR A 396 -22.45 5.69 31.12
N SER A 397 -22.12 4.68 31.93
CA SER A 397 -21.11 4.81 32.98
C SER A 397 -19.71 5.08 32.42
N GLU A 398 -18.89 5.78 33.22
CA GLU A 398 -17.47 5.93 32.95
C GLU A 398 -16.78 4.56 32.81
N VAL A 399 -17.25 3.56 33.54
CA VAL A 399 -16.82 2.16 33.45
C VAL A 399 -17.00 1.60 32.03
N LEU A 400 -18.15 1.85 31.38
CA LEU A 400 -18.39 1.40 30.01
C LEU A 400 -17.45 2.11 29.01
N THR A 401 -17.21 3.40 29.21
CA THR A 401 -16.29 4.18 28.37
C THR A 401 -14.85 3.65 28.49
N ASN A 402 -14.39 3.39 29.72
CA ASN A 402 -13.07 2.83 29.98
C ASN A 402 -12.93 1.40 29.44
N MET A 403 -13.99 0.60 29.53
CA MET A 403 -14.02 -0.72 28.91
C MET A 403 -13.91 -0.63 27.38
N GLY A 404 -14.66 0.28 26.74
CA GLY A 404 -14.57 0.46 25.29
C GLY A 404 -13.19 0.95 24.83
N LYS A 405 -12.55 1.86 25.56
CA LYS A 405 -11.15 2.27 25.32
C LYS A 405 -10.17 1.10 25.47
N LYS A 406 -10.41 0.20 26.42
CA LYS A 406 -9.61 -1.04 26.56
C LYS A 406 -9.79 -1.95 25.35
N VAL A 407 -11.01 -2.16 24.87
CA VAL A 407 -11.29 -2.95 23.66
C VAL A 407 -10.63 -2.32 22.43
N LEU A 408 -10.71 -0.99 22.30
CA LEU A 408 -10.04 -0.24 21.23
C LEU A 408 -8.54 -0.54 21.19
N LYS A 409 -7.87 -0.46 22.35
CA LYS A 409 -6.45 -0.78 22.48
C LYS A 409 -6.14 -2.24 22.10
N GLN A 410 -6.96 -3.19 22.56
CA GLN A 410 -6.80 -4.61 22.22
C GLN A 410 -6.91 -4.87 20.72
N TYR A 411 -7.85 -4.23 20.03
CA TYR A 411 -7.92 -4.32 18.57
C TYR A 411 -6.67 -3.74 17.90
N LEU A 412 -6.22 -2.55 18.31
CA LEU A 412 -5.02 -1.94 17.71
C LEU A 412 -3.79 -2.83 17.85
N GLU A 413 -3.61 -3.47 19.01
CA GLU A 413 -2.54 -4.43 19.27
C GLU A 413 -2.68 -5.68 18.40
N ALA A 414 -3.90 -6.25 18.31
CA ALA A 414 -4.18 -7.43 17.49
C ALA A 414 -3.93 -7.17 15.99
N LEU A 415 -4.42 -6.05 15.45
CA LEU A 415 -4.22 -5.65 14.05
C LEU A 415 -2.73 -5.47 13.74
N ALA A 416 -1.98 -4.82 14.65
CA ALA A 416 -0.53 -4.66 14.51
C ALA A 416 0.20 -6.00 14.49
N ALA A 417 -0.18 -6.95 15.36
CA ALA A 417 0.41 -8.28 15.42
C ALA A 417 0.11 -9.10 14.15
N MET A 418 -1.15 -9.14 13.71
CA MET A 418 -1.56 -9.86 12.49
C MET A 418 -0.90 -9.28 11.23
N SER A 419 -0.91 -7.95 11.06
CA SER A 419 -0.27 -7.25 9.94
C SER A 419 1.25 -7.53 9.90
N SER A 420 1.90 -7.51 11.06
CA SER A 420 3.33 -7.86 11.19
C SER A 420 3.62 -9.31 10.83
N ALA A 421 2.78 -10.25 11.26
CA ALA A 421 2.91 -11.67 10.92
C ALA A 421 2.79 -11.92 9.41
N LEU A 422 1.77 -11.35 8.77
CA LEU A 422 1.55 -11.41 7.32
C LEU A 422 2.71 -10.77 6.54
N SER A 423 3.13 -9.57 6.95
CA SER A 423 4.24 -8.86 6.28
C SER A 423 5.56 -9.62 6.34
N LYS A 424 5.82 -10.35 7.45
CA LYS A 424 7.01 -11.19 7.58
C LYS A 424 7.01 -12.39 6.65
N GLN A 425 5.85 -12.93 6.28
CA GLN A 425 5.79 -14.07 5.36
C GLN A 425 6.26 -13.72 3.95
N LEU A 426 6.01 -12.49 3.49
CA LEU A 426 6.42 -12.03 2.17
C LEU A 426 7.94 -12.00 1.96
N GLY A 427 8.73 -12.05 3.04
CA GLY A 427 10.19 -12.11 3.01
C GLY A 427 10.80 -13.47 3.41
N LYS A 428 10.00 -14.54 3.58
CA LYS A 428 10.52 -15.86 4.02
C LYS A 428 10.97 -16.71 2.83
N TYR A 429 12.27 -16.71 2.58
CA TYR A 429 12.89 -17.67 1.66
C TYR A 429 12.80 -19.11 2.21
N ASP A 430 12.49 -20.08 1.35
CA ASP A 430 12.69 -21.49 1.68
C ASP A 430 14.18 -21.82 1.50
N MET A 431 14.93 -21.52 2.55
CA MET A 431 16.37 -21.73 2.66
C MET A 431 16.77 -23.19 2.39
N TYR A 432 15.92 -24.16 2.72
CA TYR A 432 16.22 -25.56 2.48
C TYR A 432 16.23 -25.86 0.98
N SER A 433 15.18 -25.45 0.26
CA SER A 433 15.12 -25.58 -1.21
C SER A 433 16.25 -24.82 -1.90
N MET A 434 16.60 -23.61 -1.41
CA MET A 434 17.74 -22.85 -1.93
C MET A 434 19.07 -23.58 -1.76
N VAL A 435 19.37 -24.04 -0.54
CA VAL A 435 20.63 -24.73 -0.24
C VAL A 435 20.69 -26.07 -0.99
N ALA A 436 19.59 -26.82 -1.05
CA ALA A 436 19.52 -28.08 -1.80
C ALA A 436 19.78 -27.84 -3.31
N GLY A 437 19.12 -26.82 -3.89
CA GLY A 437 19.32 -26.44 -5.29
C GLY A 437 20.76 -26.01 -5.60
N MET A 438 21.37 -25.22 -4.70
CA MET A 438 22.77 -24.79 -4.84
C MET A 438 23.75 -25.97 -4.76
N ASN A 439 23.53 -26.92 -3.83
CA ASN A 439 24.35 -28.12 -3.75
C ASN A 439 24.22 -28.99 -5.00
N TRP A 440 23.01 -29.15 -5.54
CA TRP A 440 22.78 -29.87 -6.80
C TRP A 440 23.52 -29.23 -7.97
N TRP A 441 23.49 -27.90 -8.06
CA TRP A 441 24.22 -27.17 -9.09
C TRP A 441 25.74 -27.30 -8.96
N ILE A 442 26.28 -27.20 -7.74
CA ILE A 442 27.71 -27.42 -7.48
C ILE A 442 28.14 -28.84 -7.89
N ILE A 443 27.35 -29.87 -7.56
CA ILE A 443 27.63 -31.25 -7.95
C ILE A 443 27.65 -31.39 -9.48
N ALA A 444 26.71 -30.75 -10.18
CA ALA A 444 26.66 -30.77 -11.63
C ALA A 444 27.91 -30.14 -12.28
N VAL A 445 28.38 -29.00 -11.76
CA VAL A 445 29.61 -28.33 -12.20
C VAL A 445 30.86 -29.18 -11.95
N LEU A 446 30.92 -29.88 -10.81
CA LEU A 446 32.01 -30.80 -10.49
C LEU A 446 32.02 -32.01 -11.45
N TRP A 447 30.84 -32.54 -11.82
CA TRP A 447 30.71 -33.60 -12.82
C TRP A 447 31.10 -33.16 -14.23
N GLN A 448 30.77 -31.93 -14.62
CA GLN A 448 31.25 -31.32 -15.86
C GLN A 448 32.78 -31.22 -15.89
N SER A 449 33.36 -30.70 -14.80
CA SER A 449 34.82 -30.52 -14.68
C SER A 449 35.56 -31.86 -14.74
N THR A 450 35.06 -32.88 -14.04
CA THR A 450 35.66 -34.23 -14.05
C THR A 450 35.48 -34.93 -15.40
N ALA A 451 34.33 -34.81 -16.07
CA ALA A 451 34.17 -35.32 -17.43
C ALA A 451 35.10 -34.62 -18.43
N HIS A 452 35.31 -33.31 -18.30
CA HIS A 452 36.24 -32.58 -19.14
C HIS A 452 37.70 -33.08 -18.97
N PHE A 453 38.10 -33.42 -17.74
CA PHE A 453 39.41 -34.02 -17.46
C PHE A 453 39.54 -35.46 -17.97
N LEU A 454 38.49 -36.29 -17.84
CA LEU A 454 38.51 -37.70 -18.24
C LEU A 454 38.34 -37.92 -19.74
N LEU A 455 37.82 -36.92 -20.48
CA LEU A 455 37.62 -36.97 -21.93
C LEU A 455 38.70 -36.21 -22.72
N LYS A 456 39.72 -35.66 -22.05
CA LYS A 456 40.91 -35.14 -22.76
C LYS A 456 41.61 -36.30 -23.48
N PRO A 457 41.91 -36.18 -24.79
CA PRO A 457 42.74 -37.16 -25.47
C PRO A 457 44.11 -37.20 -24.76
N SER A 458 44.59 -38.38 -24.41
CA SER A 458 46.01 -38.54 -24.12
C SER A 458 46.78 -38.15 -25.38
N HIS A 459 47.49 -37.03 -25.36
CA HIS A 459 48.56 -36.81 -26.33
C HIS A 459 49.63 -37.87 -26.03
N SER A 460 49.59 -38.97 -26.77
CA SER A 460 50.73 -39.86 -26.91
C SER A 460 51.68 -39.23 -27.91
N ASP A 461 52.68 -38.51 -27.41
CA ASP A 461 53.95 -38.35 -28.14
C ASP A 461 54.73 -39.66 -27.95
N GLY A 462 55.08 -40.32 -29.06
CA GLY A 462 55.86 -41.55 -29.10
C GLY A 462 55.36 -42.54 -30.14
#